data_AF-A0A507DC02-F1
#
_entry.id   AF-A0A507DC02-F1
#
_cell.length_a   1.000
_cell.length_b   1.000
_cell.length_c   1.000
_cell.angle_alpha   90.00
_cell.angle_beta   90.00
_cell.angle_gamma   90.00
#
_symmetry.space_group_name_H-M   'P 1'
#
loop_
_entity.id
_entity.type
_entity.pdbx_description
1 polymer ?
#
loop_
_entity_poly.entity_id
_entity_poly.type
_entity_poly.pdbx_seq_one_letter_code
_entity_poly.pdbx_strand_id
1 'polypeptide(L)'
;MEYTTILLLVLLFLLSLFLVTIFILAPSPRHSLAIEDEYEHPITSERLHHPSLFTAPAQSVTTSLIVPAYNEKDRIVGMLDEALLYFVDRKKAQPHYTYEIVVVDDGSTDATTKVVQLWAKRNRCEDCRVLTFVRNRGKGGAVTQGMLTARGEWILFADADGAAKFSDLDKLESQAKKILKDGLAVGIGSRAHMVNTEAVVKRSLIRNFLMHSFHTLLLLLGIHSIKDTQCGFKLLSRRAAQSIIPNMHVEGFIFDIEMLLLASWNKIPVIEVPINWHEVPGTKMNLVVDSVKMAKDLVVIRTCYAVGFWQVGRFVHRIGTGATSNGEGERSSSSNKTGEKRVKKDENHPTHSFVRKAKDPRNMSSPRRRIETDVMKLLMSDYEVTLVNDNMQEFYVRFLGPKDTPFATGIWKVHVELPDQYPYKSPSIGFMNKIFHPNIDELSGSVCLDVINQTWSPMFDMINIFEVFLPQLLRYPNPTDPLNGEAAALLMREPTAYEAKVRDYVTRYATKEAADAATEDSESNDDMSSVGSFSEDEAKDMEL
;
A
#
# COMPACT_ATOMS: atom_id res chain seq x y z
N MET A 1 -54.99 6.44 -33.61
CA MET A 1 -53.54 6.69 -33.48
C MET A 1 -52.82 5.66 -34.30
N GLU A 2 -51.98 6.07 -35.25
CA GLU A 2 -51.16 5.16 -36.04
C GLU A 2 -50.19 4.41 -35.11
N TYR A 3 -49.89 3.13 -35.37
CA TYR A 3 -48.97 2.32 -34.56
C TYR A 3 -47.62 3.01 -34.28
N THR A 4 -47.15 3.82 -35.23
CA THR A 4 -45.96 4.68 -35.13
C THR A 4 -46.06 5.71 -34.00
N THR A 5 -47.21 6.38 -33.85
CA THR A 5 -47.44 7.36 -32.78
C THR A 5 -47.47 6.71 -31.40
N ILE A 6 -48.06 5.51 -31.27
CA ILE A 6 -48.08 4.75 -30.01
C ILE A 6 -46.65 4.31 -29.64
N LEU A 7 -45.89 3.79 -30.61
CA LEU A 7 -44.51 3.36 -30.39
C LEU A 7 -43.61 4.53 -29.94
N LEU A 8 -43.76 5.71 -30.57
CA LEU A 8 -43.00 6.90 -30.20
C LEU A 8 -43.32 7.35 -28.76
N LEU A 9 -44.60 7.37 -28.37
CA LEU A 9 -45.01 7.71 -27.01
C LEU A 9 -44.45 6.74 -25.97
N VAL A 10 -44.44 5.44 -26.28
CA VAL A 10 -43.83 4.41 -25.40
C VAL A 10 -42.32 4.65 -25.26
N LEU A 11 -41.61 4.92 -26.36
CA LEU A 11 -40.17 5.19 -26.33
C LEU A 11 -39.84 6.45 -25.53
N LEU A 12 -40.61 7.53 -25.69
CA LEU A 12 -40.43 8.77 -24.91
C LEU A 12 -40.72 8.55 -23.42
N PHE A 13 -41.75 7.78 -23.08
CA PHE A 13 -42.05 7.43 -21.70
C PHE A 13 -40.92 6.60 -21.07
N LEU A 14 -40.40 5.60 -21.78
CA LEU A 14 -39.27 4.79 -21.32
C LEU A 14 -38.00 5.62 -21.15
N LEU A 15 -37.69 6.52 -22.09
CA LEU A 15 -36.57 7.44 -21.98
C LEU A 15 -36.73 8.38 -20.78
N SER A 16 -37.92 8.94 -20.57
CA SER A 16 -38.22 9.79 -19.41
C SER A 16 -38.05 9.02 -18.10
N LEU A 17 -38.58 7.79 -18.01
CA LEU A 17 -38.45 6.95 -16.83
C LEU A 17 -36.99 6.61 -16.54
N PHE A 18 -36.21 6.31 -17.58
CA PHE A 18 -34.77 6.09 -17.47
C PHE A 18 -34.04 7.34 -16.94
N LEU A 19 -34.29 8.52 -17.52
CA LEU A 19 -33.64 9.76 -17.07
C LEU A 19 -34.01 10.15 -15.63
N VAL A 20 -35.27 9.97 -15.24
CA VAL A 20 -35.71 10.19 -13.84
C VAL A 20 -35.01 9.20 -12.91
N THR A 21 -34.89 7.94 -13.32
CA THR A 21 -34.17 6.90 -12.55
C THR A 21 -32.70 7.29 -12.37
N ILE A 22 -32.03 7.72 -13.44
CA ILE A 22 -30.65 8.19 -13.38
C ILE A 22 -30.52 9.39 -12.46
N PHE A 23 -31.42 10.38 -12.55
CA PHE A 23 -31.40 11.56 -11.68
C PHE A 23 -31.54 11.19 -10.20
N ILE A 24 -32.42 10.25 -9.87
CA ILE A 24 -32.59 9.75 -8.49
C ILE A 24 -31.35 8.97 -8.01
N LEU A 25 -30.71 8.22 -8.89
CA LEU A 25 -29.52 7.43 -8.58
C LEU A 25 -28.23 8.24 -8.61
N ALA A 26 -28.26 9.46 -9.16
CA ALA A 26 -27.11 10.34 -9.27
C ALA A 26 -26.57 10.69 -7.89
N PRO A 27 -25.31 10.37 -7.57
CA PRO A 27 -24.73 10.74 -6.30
C PRO A 27 -24.62 12.27 -6.20
N SER A 28 -24.89 12.79 -5.00
CA SER A 28 -24.58 14.17 -4.63
C SER A 28 -23.55 14.11 -3.50
N PRO A 29 -22.34 14.66 -3.68
CA PRO A 29 -21.35 14.72 -2.61
C PRO A 29 -21.95 15.38 -1.38
N ARG A 30 -21.63 14.82 -0.20
CA ARG A 30 -22.00 15.45 1.06
C ARG A 30 -21.17 16.74 1.25
N HIS A 31 -21.77 17.78 1.83
CA HIS A 31 -20.99 18.92 2.32
C HIS A 31 -20.15 18.51 3.54
N SER A 32 -18.90 18.97 3.60
CA SER A 32 -18.05 18.78 4.78
C SER A 32 -18.68 19.45 6.00
N LEU A 33 -18.60 18.80 7.17
CA LEU A 33 -19.06 19.38 8.43
C LEU A 33 -17.97 20.31 8.96
N ALA A 34 -18.34 21.37 9.69
CA ALA A 34 -17.37 22.33 10.24
C ALA A 34 -16.26 21.68 11.08
N ILE A 35 -16.56 20.58 11.78
CA ILE A 35 -15.56 19.83 12.56
C ILE A 35 -14.55 19.06 11.68
N GLU A 36 -14.88 18.78 10.43
CA GLU A 36 -14.02 18.12 9.44
C GLU A 36 -13.06 19.12 8.76
N ASP A 37 -13.26 20.44 8.97
CA ASP A 37 -12.45 21.52 8.39
C ASP A 37 -11.26 21.93 9.28
N GLU A 38 -11.08 21.28 10.42
CA GLU A 38 -9.99 21.50 11.38
C GLU A 38 -9.10 20.26 11.54
N TYR A 39 -7.82 20.48 11.81
CA TYR A 39 -6.87 19.45 12.23
C TYR A 39 -6.05 19.90 13.44
N GLU A 40 -5.55 18.93 14.20
CA GLU A 40 -4.60 19.16 15.28
C GLU A 40 -3.18 19.22 14.70
N HIS A 41 -2.47 20.33 14.89
CA HIS A 41 -1.09 20.48 14.46
C HIS A 41 -0.19 19.51 15.23
N PRO A 42 0.65 18.71 14.54
CA PRO A 42 1.33 17.58 15.17
C PRO A 42 2.28 18.00 16.28
N ILE A 43 2.91 19.17 16.21
CA ILE A 43 3.90 19.59 17.22
C ILE A 43 3.27 20.42 18.34
N THR A 44 2.52 21.45 17.97
CA THR A 44 1.96 22.42 18.93
C THR A 44 0.66 21.93 19.56
N SER A 45 0.01 20.91 18.98
CA SER A 45 -1.34 20.43 19.35
C SER A 45 -2.43 21.52 19.26
N GLU A 46 -2.15 22.62 18.56
CA GLU A 46 -3.12 23.66 18.25
C GLU A 46 -4.09 23.17 17.17
N ARG A 47 -5.37 23.55 17.26
CA ARG A 47 -6.34 23.29 16.20
C ARG A 47 -6.26 24.37 15.13
N LEU A 48 -6.03 23.95 13.90
CA LEU A 48 -5.89 24.82 12.74
C LEU A 48 -6.87 24.42 11.64
N HIS A 49 -7.28 25.38 10.81
CA HIS A 49 -8.09 25.08 9.63
C HIS A 49 -7.24 24.48 8.51
N HIS A 50 -7.82 23.54 7.77
CA HIS A 50 -7.21 23.07 6.53
C HIS A 50 -7.09 24.24 5.52
N PRO A 51 -5.95 24.36 4.82
CA PRO A 51 -5.80 25.30 3.71
C PRO A 51 -6.66 24.83 2.53
N SER A 52 -6.83 25.69 1.53
CA SER A 52 -7.58 25.35 0.33
C SER A 52 -6.67 25.23 -0.89
N LEU A 53 -7.04 24.34 -1.80
CA LEU A 53 -6.50 24.23 -3.16
C LEU A 53 -6.63 25.56 -3.93
N PHE A 54 -7.56 26.43 -3.54
CA PHE A 54 -7.80 27.74 -4.15
C PHE A 54 -7.12 28.91 -3.42
N THR A 55 -6.47 28.67 -2.29
CA THR A 55 -5.71 29.71 -1.59
C THR A 55 -4.45 30.10 -2.39
N ALA A 56 -4.06 31.37 -2.32
CA ALA A 56 -2.94 31.92 -3.09
C ALA A 56 -1.59 31.22 -2.82
N PRO A 57 -0.64 31.21 -3.78
CA PRO A 57 0.60 30.44 -3.73
C PRO A 57 1.59 30.78 -2.60
N ALA A 58 1.36 31.83 -1.81
CA ALA A 58 2.30 32.25 -0.77
C ALA A 58 2.53 31.18 0.33
N GLN A 59 1.67 30.15 0.40
CA GLN A 59 1.81 28.98 1.28
C GLN A 59 1.99 27.66 0.50
N SER A 60 2.33 27.71 -0.79
CA SER A 60 2.45 26.50 -1.60
C SER A 60 3.71 25.70 -1.26
N VAL A 61 3.57 24.38 -1.19
CA VAL A 61 4.70 23.44 -1.13
C VAL A 61 4.96 22.85 -2.52
N THR A 62 6.10 22.20 -2.73
CA THR A 62 6.38 21.55 -4.02
C THR A 62 5.42 20.37 -4.26
N THR A 63 5.26 19.50 -3.26
CA THR A 63 4.45 18.28 -3.38
C THR A 63 3.52 18.08 -2.19
N SER A 64 2.23 17.83 -2.44
CA SER A 64 1.32 17.28 -1.44
C SER A 64 1.09 15.81 -1.70
N LEU A 65 1.30 14.97 -0.69
CA LEU A 65 0.86 13.58 -0.70
C LEU A 65 -0.52 13.46 -0.03
N ILE A 66 -1.50 12.94 -0.74
CA ILE A 66 -2.86 12.66 -0.26
C ILE A 66 -3.01 11.15 -0.07
N VAL A 67 -3.39 10.74 1.14
CA VAL A 67 -3.53 9.34 1.53
C VAL A 67 -4.94 9.11 2.09
N PRO A 68 -5.88 8.53 1.31
CA PRO A 68 -7.16 8.10 1.87
C PRO A 68 -6.96 6.87 2.76
N ALA A 69 -7.54 6.88 3.94
CA ALA A 69 -7.43 5.81 4.92
C ALA A 69 -8.80 5.48 5.49
N TYR A 70 -9.12 4.19 5.63
CA TYR A 70 -10.32 3.73 6.33
C TYR A 70 -10.02 2.41 7.02
N ASN A 71 -9.88 2.39 8.34
CA ASN A 71 -9.43 1.23 9.13
C ASN A 71 -8.04 0.72 8.69
N GLU A 72 -7.04 1.61 8.64
CA GLU A 72 -5.68 1.33 8.15
C GLU A 72 -4.61 1.34 9.26
N LYS A 73 -5.01 1.30 10.54
CA LYS A 73 -4.08 1.46 11.68
C LYS A 73 -2.84 0.55 11.61
N ASP A 74 -2.99 -0.66 11.06
CA ASP A 74 -1.94 -1.69 11.04
C ASP A 74 -1.01 -1.59 9.81
N ARG A 75 -1.44 -0.92 8.73
CA ARG A 75 -0.70 -0.84 7.46
C ARG A 75 -0.15 0.55 7.15
N ILE A 76 -0.86 1.60 7.55
CA ILE A 76 -0.56 2.97 7.13
C ILE A 76 0.83 3.45 7.55
N VAL A 77 1.33 2.99 8.70
CA VAL A 77 2.64 3.44 9.24
C VAL A 77 3.78 3.06 8.30
N GLY A 78 3.78 1.82 7.76
CA GLY A 78 4.84 1.38 6.86
C GLY A 78 4.89 2.20 5.57
N MET A 79 3.72 2.52 5.00
CA MET A 79 3.62 3.40 3.84
C MET A 79 4.10 4.83 4.15
N LEU A 80 3.70 5.38 5.31
CA LEU A 80 4.10 6.72 5.74
C LEU A 80 5.61 6.82 6.02
N ASP A 81 6.22 5.77 6.58
CA ASP A 81 7.67 5.71 6.79
C ASP A 81 8.42 5.72 5.44
N GLU A 82 7.97 4.95 4.45
CA GLU A 82 8.54 4.96 3.09
C GLU A 82 8.40 6.36 2.44
N ALA A 83 7.20 6.95 2.54
CA ALA A 83 6.93 8.29 2.02
C ALA A 83 7.82 9.37 2.65
N LEU A 84 7.93 9.34 3.98
CA LEU A 84 8.71 10.31 4.74
C LEU A 84 10.20 10.18 4.40
N LEU A 85 10.73 8.96 4.34
CA LEU A 85 12.12 8.72 3.96
C LEU A 85 12.41 9.30 2.57
N TYR A 86 11.56 8.97 1.59
CA TYR A 86 11.69 9.48 0.23
C TYR A 86 11.68 11.02 0.18
N PHE A 87 10.73 11.67 0.86
CA PHE A 87 10.64 13.13 0.83
C PHE A 87 11.78 13.82 1.57
N VAL A 88 12.25 13.25 2.69
CA VAL A 88 13.41 13.75 3.43
C VAL A 88 14.66 13.68 2.56
N ASP A 89 14.90 12.56 1.89
CA ASP A 89 16.07 12.40 1.03
C ASP A 89 16.01 13.29 -0.19
N ARG A 90 14.82 13.47 -0.77
CA ARG A 90 14.60 14.43 -1.86
C ARG A 90 14.84 15.88 -1.43
N LYS A 91 14.44 16.25 -0.21
CA LYS A 91 14.72 17.57 0.39
C LYS A 91 16.22 17.78 0.66
N LYS A 92 16.95 16.74 1.07
CA LYS A 92 18.43 16.81 1.19
C LYS A 92 19.09 17.03 -0.18
N ALA A 93 18.61 16.35 -1.22
CA ALA A 93 19.14 16.49 -2.57
C ALA A 93 18.75 17.83 -3.23
N GLN A 94 17.58 18.39 -2.88
CA GLN A 94 17.04 19.63 -3.42
C GLN A 94 16.59 20.55 -2.27
N PRO A 95 17.45 21.47 -1.78
CA PRO A 95 17.18 22.25 -0.57
C PRO A 95 15.89 23.11 -0.61
N HIS A 96 15.43 23.49 -1.80
CA HIS A 96 14.18 24.23 -1.99
C HIS A 96 12.93 23.34 -2.07
N TYR A 97 13.10 22.01 -2.11
CA TYR A 97 11.99 21.07 -2.16
C TYR A 97 11.25 21.04 -0.83
N THR A 98 9.94 21.27 -0.89
CA THR A 98 9.04 21.26 0.26
C THR A 98 7.91 20.28 0.00
N TYR A 99 7.41 19.66 1.06
CA TYR A 99 6.35 18.69 0.94
C TYR A 99 5.38 18.78 2.11
N GLU A 100 4.19 18.23 1.93
CA GLU A 100 3.26 17.95 3.00
C GLU A 100 2.64 16.56 2.80
N ILE A 101 2.19 15.96 3.90
CA ILE A 101 1.45 14.70 3.92
C ILE A 101 0.07 14.98 4.49
N VAL A 102 -0.97 14.64 3.74
CA VAL A 102 -2.36 14.80 4.14
C VAL A 102 -2.99 13.41 4.16
N VAL A 103 -3.16 12.87 5.37
CA VAL A 103 -3.91 11.64 5.57
C VAL A 103 -5.38 12.00 5.76
N VAL A 104 -6.26 11.37 4.99
CA VAL A 104 -7.70 11.57 5.08
C VAL A 104 -8.33 10.30 5.66
N ASP A 105 -8.63 10.33 6.95
CA ASP A 105 -9.36 9.27 7.62
C ASP A 105 -10.85 9.37 7.29
N ASP A 106 -11.34 8.43 6.48
CA ASP A 106 -12.70 8.34 5.96
C ASP A 106 -13.68 7.79 7.01
N GLY A 107 -13.61 8.31 8.23
CA GLY A 107 -14.46 7.91 9.36
C GLY A 107 -14.18 6.50 9.86
N SER A 108 -12.90 6.15 10.04
CA SER A 108 -12.48 4.86 10.60
C SER A 108 -13.14 4.58 11.94
N THR A 109 -13.46 3.31 12.14
CA THR A 109 -13.97 2.77 13.41
C THR A 109 -12.85 2.29 14.33
N ASP A 110 -11.62 2.26 13.83
CA ASP A 110 -10.42 1.85 14.57
C ASP A 110 -9.57 3.07 15.00
N ALA A 111 -8.32 2.82 15.38
CA ALA A 111 -7.42 3.85 15.88
C ALA A 111 -6.61 4.57 14.77
N THR A 112 -7.00 4.52 13.50
CA THR A 112 -6.24 5.06 12.35
C THR A 112 -5.79 6.50 12.57
N THR A 113 -6.71 7.44 12.81
CA THR A 113 -6.37 8.85 13.12
C THR A 113 -5.33 8.97 14.23
N LYS A 114 -5.51 8.27 15.34
CA LYS A 114 -4.61 8.34 16.50
C LYS A 114 -3.22 7.80 16.17
N VAL A 115 -3.13 6.71 15.41
CA VAL A 115 -1.85 6.14 14.97
C VAL A 115 -1.10 7.15 14.10
N VAL A 116 -1.77 7.80 13.16
CA VAL A 116 -1.13 8.80 12.28
C VAL A 116 -0.69 10.04 13.06
N GLN A 117 -1.52 10.53 13.99
CA GLN A 117 -1.15 11.67 14.85
C GLN A 117 0.09 11.35 15.71
N LEU A 118 0.16 10.16 16.29
CA LEU A 118 1.32 9.71 17.07
C LEU A 118 2.56 9.54 16.19
N TRP A 119 2.39 9.01 14.98
CA TRP A 119 3.46 8.87 13.99
C TRP A 119 4.03 10.24 13.60
N ALA A 120 3.17 11.22 13.29
CA ALA A 120 3.58 12.58 12.94
C ALA A 120 4.34 13.27 14.09
N LYS A 121 3.84 13.12 15.32
CA LYS A 121 4.50 13.58 16.56
C LYS A 121 5.88 12.97 16.74
N ARG A 122 5.99 11.64 16.64
CA ARG A 122 7.24 10.89 16.83
C ARG A 122 8.31 11.27 15.81
N ASN A 123 7.91 11.40 14.54
CA ASN A 123 8.82 11.74 13.45
C ASN A 123 9.05 13.24 13.26
N ARG A 124 8.45 14.09 14.12
CA ARG A 124 8.52 15.55 14.04
C ARG A 124 8.12 16.07 12.65
N CYS A 125 7.14 15.43 12.02
CA CYS A 125 6.68 15.78 10.69
C CYS A 125 5.67 16.93 10.80
N GLU A 126 6.16 18.16 10.84
CA GLU A 126 5.35 19.39 10.99
C GLU A 126 4.27 19.53 9.91
N ASP A 127 4.62 19.25 8.65
CA ASP A 127 3.70 19.31 7.51
C ASP A 127 2.90 18.02 7.29
N CYS A 128 2.64 17.23 8.36
CA CYS A 128 1.70 16.10 8.32
C CYS A 128 0.37 16.48 8.95
N ARG A 129 -0.72 16.40 8.17
CA ARG A 129 -2.08 16.75 8.58
C ARG A 129 -3.00 15.54 8.48
N VAL A 130 -3.92 15.42 9.43
CA VAL A 130 -4.93 14.36 9.43
C VAL A 130 -6.30 15.01 9.33
N LEU A 131 -6.99 14.78 8.22
CA LEU A 131 -8.37 15.19 8.00
C LEU A 131 -9.26 14.01 8.38
N THR A 132 -10.12 14.18 9.38
CA THR A 132 -10.92 13.07 9.93
C THR A 132 -12.40 13.32 9.69
N PHE A 133 -13.03 12.43 8.92
CA PHE A 133 -14.48 12.50 8.74
C PHE A 133 -15.24 11.93 9.93
N VAL A 134 -16.41 12.52 10.19
CA VAL A 134 -17.35 12.01 11.20
C VAL A 134 -18.04 10.74 10.70
N ARG A 135 -18.24 10.64 9.38
CA ARG A 135 -18.89 9.51 8.73
C ARG A 135 -18.21 9.20 7.40
N ASN A 136 -18.02 7.91 7.16
CA ASN A 136 -17.51 7.37 5.90
C ASN A 136 -18.28 7.90 4.68
N ARG A 137 -17.54 8.48 3.73
CA ARG A 137 -18.01 8.97 2.43
C ARG A 137 -17.60 8.01 1.31
N GLY A 138 -16.54 7.25 1.52
CA GLY A 138 -15.93 6.38 0.53
C GLY A 138 -14.61 6.97 0.03
N LYS A 139 -13.81 6.12 -0.62
CA LYS A 139 -12.45 6.44 -1.11
C LYS A 139 -12.41 7.70 -1.98
N GLY A 140 -13.33 7.84 -2.92
CA GLY A 140 -13.42 9.02 -3.78
C GLY A 140 -13.71 10.30 -3.00
N GLY A 141 -14.56 10.23 -1.97
CA GLY A 141 -14.85 11.35 -1.08
C GLY A 141 -13.61 11.78 -0.29
N ALA A 142 -12.88 10.80 0.27
CA ALA A 142 -11.63 11.04 0.99
C ALA A 142 -10.54 11.66 0.09
N VAL A 143 -10.34 11.10 -1.11
CA VAL A 143 -9.37 11.64 -2.08
C VAL A 143 -9.75 13.06 -2.51
N THR A 144 -11.03 13.29 -2.83
CA THR A 144 -11.53 14.61 -3.26
C THR A 144 -11.27 15.68 -2.20
N GLN A 145 -11.63 15.41 -0.93
CA GLN A 145 -11.39 16.37 0.16
C GLN A 145 -9.90 16.56 0.47
N GLY A 146 -9.10 15.50 0.42
CA GLY A 146 -7.65 15.62 0.55
C GLY A 146 -7.05 16.53 -0.51
N MET A 147 -7.45 16.35 -1.77
CA MET A 147 -6.99 17.21 -2.87
C MET A 147 -7.50 18.66 -2.75
N LEU A 148 -8.75 18.88 -2.30
CA LEU A 148 -9.30 20.22 -2.06
C LEU A 148 -8.57 20.98 -0.96
N THR A 149 -7.87 20.28 -0.06
CA THR A 149 -7.11 20.90 1.03
C THR A 149 -5.59 20.93 0.79
N ALA A 150 -5.14 20.55 -0.40
CA ALA A 150 -3.72 20.48 -0.73
C ALA A 150 -3.09 21.86 -1.04
N ARG A 151 -1.82 22.06 -0.67
CA ARG A 151 -0.99 23.25 -0.94
C ARG A 151 0.08 23.04 -2.02
N GLY A 152 0.30 21.80 -2.46
CA GLY A 152 1.33 21.39 -3.42
C GLY A 152 1.15 21.97 -4.82
N GLU A 153 2.24 22.33 -5.48
CA GLU A 153 2.28 22.56 -6.93
C GLU A 153 1.97 21.27 -7.70
N TRP A 154 2.46 20.15 -7.17
CA TRP A 154 2.10 18.79 -7.57
C TRP A 154 1.36 18.10 -6.42
N ILE A 155 0.30 17.38 -6.74
CA ILE A 155 -0.56 16.70 -5.77
C ILE A 155 -0.60 15.23 -6.15
N LEU A 156 0.04 14.41 -5.32
CA LEU A 156 0.08 12.96 -5.46
C LEU A 156 -1.02 12.36 -4.61
N PHE A 157 -1.85 11.50 -5.18
CA PHE A 157 -2.68 10.55 -4.45
C PHE A 157 -1.98 9.20 -4.42
N ALA A 158 -1.86 8.59 -3.24
CA ALA A 158 -1.35 7.23 -3.05
C ALA A 158 -2.24 6.42 -2.08
N ASP A 159 -2.43 5.12 -2.34
CA ASP A 159 -3.14 4.22 -1.43
C ASP A 159 -2.40 4.00 -0.10
N ALA A 160 -3.15 3.85 0.99
CA ALA A 160 -2.62 3.70 2.34
C ALA A 160 -1.95 2.34 2.63
N ASP A 161 -2.08 1.37 1.71
CA ASP A 161 -1.52 0.03 1.86
C ASP A 161 -0.03 -0.06 1.50
N GLY A 162 0.52 0.99 0.86
CA GLY A 162 1.92 1.02 0.44
C GLY A 162 2.23 0.16 -0.79
N ALA A 163 1.21 -0.28 -1.54
CA ALA A 163 1.40 -1.16 -2.69
C ALA A 163 2.26 -0.53 -3.82
N ALA A 164 2.12 0.78 -4.04
CA ALA A 164 2.94 1.57 -4.96
C ALA A 164 4.19 2.13 -4.27
N LYS A 165 5.32 2.14 -4.96
CA LYS A 165 6.60 2.63 -4.42
C LYS A 165 6.82 4.12 -4.67
N PHE A 166 7.27 4.84 -3.64
CA PHE A 166 7.51 6.29 -3.75
C PHE A 166 8.70 6.64 -4.66
N SER A 167 9.63 5.70 -4.84
CA SER A 167 10.74 5.84 -5.80
C SER A 167 10.26 6.07 -7.25
N ASP A 168 9.04 5.64 -7.60
CA ASP A 168 8.45 5.89 -8.92
C ASP A 168 7.89 7.31 -9.09
N LEU A 169 7.80 8.11 -8.02
CA LEU A 169 7.30 9.47 -8.11
C LEU A 169 8.17 10.35 -9.02
N ASP A 170 9.50 10.23 -8.95
CA ASP A 170 10.39 11.01 -9.83
C ASP A 170 10.14 10.69 -11.31
N LYS A 171 9.93 9.41 -11.64
CA LYS A 171 9.58 8.97 -12.98
C LYS A 171 8.21 9.52 -13.39
N LEU A 172 7.20 9.40 -12.52
CA LEU A 172 5.84 9.89 -12.78
C LEU A 172 5.81 11.40 -13.02
N GLU A 173 6.50 12.16 -12.17
CA GLU A 173 6.62 13.61 -12.26
C GLU A 173 7.38 14.04 -13.53
N SER A 174 8.49 13.37 -13.85
CA SER A 174 9.26 13.68 -15.06
C SER A 174 8.43 13.53 -16.34
N GLN A 175 7.57 12.50 -16.39
CA GLN A 175 6.69 12.25 -17.54
C GLN A 175 5.50 13.21 -17.56
N ALA A 176 4.89 13.51 -16.42
CA ALA A 176 3.83 14.51 -16.32
C ALA A 176 4.33 15.91 -16.73
N LYS A 177 5.58 16.27 -16.39
CA LYS A 177 6.22 17.53 -16.82
C LYS A 177 6.39 17.62 -18.34
N LYS A 178 6.66 16.51 -19.04
CA LYS A 178 6.82 16.50 -20.50
C LYS A 178 5.54 16.84 -21.26
N ILE A 179 4.39 16.49 -20.69
CA ILE A 179 3.08 16.76 -21.28
C ILE A 179 2.40 18.01 -20.71
N LEU A 180 3.09 18.73 -19.81
CA LEU A 180 2.55 19.92 -19.14
C LEU A 180 2.22 21.01 -20.15
N LYS A 181 0.95 21.40 -20.19
CA LYS A 181 0.46 22.45 -21.09
C LYS A 181 -0.42 23.41 -20.31
N ASP A 182 -0.11 24.71 -20.38
CA ASP A 182 -0.83 25.77 -19.64
C ASP A 182 -0.89 25.55 -18.11
N GLY A 183 0.08 24.78 -17.59
CA GLY A 183 0.14 24.34 -16.19
C GLY A 183 -0.76 23.14 -15.85
N LEU A 184 -1.37 22.50 -16.84
CA LEU A 184 -2.25 21.34 -16.71
C LEU A 184 -1.52 20.05 -17.11
N ALA A 185 -1.48 19.08 -16.20
CA ALA A 185 -1.00 17.72 -16.47
C ALA A 185 -1.54 16.72 -15.44
N VAL A 186 -1.75 15.49 -15.88
CA VAL A 186 -2.04 14.34 -15.01
C VAL A 186 -1.11 13.18 -15.37
N GLY A 187 -0.36 12.68 -14.40
CA GLY A 187 0.40 11.42 -14.49
C GLY A 187 -0.33 10.31 -13.76
N ILE A 188 -0.47 9.15 -14.38
CA ILE A 188 -1.12 7.97 -13.79
C ILE A 188 -0.11 6.85 -13.72
N GLY A 189 0.12 6.31 -12.52
CA GLY A 189 0.85 5.07 -12.36
C GLY A 189 0.10 3.91 -13.00
N SER A 190 0.81 2.92 -13.53
CA SER A 190 0.19 1.80 -14.25
C SER A 190 0.85 0.48 -13.95
N ARG A 191 -0.02 -0.50 -13.66
CA ARG A 191 0.30 -1.93 -13.50
C ARG A 191 0.07 -2.70 -14.80
N ALA A 192 -0.38 -2.06 -15.88
CA ALA A 192 -0.78 -2.76 -17.11
C ALA A 192 0.35 -3.61 -17.72
N HIS A 193 1.60 -3.21 -17.52
CA HIS A 193 2.79 -3.95 -17.96
C HIS A 193 3.03 -5.26 -17.17
N MET A 194 2.47 -5.40 -15.97
CA MET A 194 2.59 -6.58 -15.11
C MET A 194 1.54 -7.66 -15.43
N VAL A 195 0.47 -7.30 -16.17
CA VAL A 195 -0.67 -8.17 -16.47
C VAL A 195 -0.31 -9.36 -17.39
N ASN A 196 0.84 -9.28 -18.08
CA ASN A 196 1.30 -10.32 -19.01
C ASN A 196 2.25 -11.35 -18.38
N THR A 197 2.41 -11.38 -17.06
CA THR A 197 3.17 -12.44 -16.37
C THR A 197 2.29 -13.67 -16.16
N GLU A 198 2.86 -14.89 -16.34
CA GLU A 198 2.12 -16.17 -16.25
C GLU A 198 1.37 -16.37 -14.91
N ALA A 199 1.73 -15.61 -13.87
CA ALA A 199 1.03 -15.53 -12.59
C ALA A 199 -0.44 -15.07 -12.70
N VAL A 200 -0.81 -14.33 -13.76
CA VAL A 200 -2.17 -13.81 -13.96
C VAL A 200 -3.14 -14.88 -14.48
N VAL A 201 -2.64 -16.00 -15.02
CA VAL A 201 -3.47 -17.07 -15.61
C VAL A 201 -4.07 -18.00 -14.54
N LYS A 202 -3.62 -17.92 -13.28
CA LYS A 202 -4.19 -18.67 -12.14
C LYS A 202 -5.25 -17.89 -11.32
N ARG A 203 -5.78 -16.75 -11.82
CA ARG A 203 -6.87 -16.03 -11.13
C ARG A 203 -8.23 -16.70 -11.41
N SER A 204 -9.12 -16.68 -10.41
CA SER A 204 -10.52 -17.12 -10.52
C SER A 204 -11.15 -16.61 -11.83
N LEU A 205 -11.78 -17.51 -12.59
CA LEU A 205 -12.47 -17.21 -13.85
C LEU A 205 -13.40 -16.00 -13.73
N ILE A 206 -14.02 -15.82 -12.56
CA ILE A 206 -14.91 -14.71 -12.24
C ILE A 206 -14.17 -13.37 -12.23
N ARG A 207 -12.96 -13.30 -11.66
CA ARG A 207 -12.16 -12.05 -11.62
C ARG A 207 -11.75 -11.62 -13.02
N ASN A 208 -11.32 -12.56 -13.85
CA ASN A 208 -10.97 -12.28 -15.24
C ASN A 208 -12.21 -11.85 -16.05
N PHE A 209 -13.34 -12.55 -15.89
CA PHE A 209 -14.60 -12.19 -16.54
C PHE A 209 -15.09 -10.78 -16.15
N LEU A 210 -15.12 -10.47 -14.84
CA LEU A 210 -15.53 -9.15 -14.34
C LEU A 210 -14.58 -8.05 -14.84
N MET A 211 -13.28 -8.32 -14.83
CA MET A 211 -12.27 -7.38 -15.33
C MET A 211 -12.47 -7.09 -16.82
N HIS A 212 -12.60 -8.12 -17.67
CA HIS A 212 -12.81 -7.94 -19.11
C HIS A 212 -14.15 -7.27 -19.42
N SER A 213 -15.21 -7.60 -18.68
CA SER A 213 -16.53 -6.98 -18.83
C SER A 213 -16.48 -5.49 -18.48
N PHE A 214 -15.78 -5.14 -17.39
CA PHE A 214 -15.60 -3.75 -16.99
C PHE A 214 -14.76 -2.96 -18.00
N HIS A 215 -13.65 -3.54 -18.51
CA HIS A 215 -12.86 -2.91 -19.57
C HIS A 215 -13.67 -2.69 -20.84
N THR A 216 -14.52 -3.65 -21.22
CA THR A 216 -15.43 -3.51 -22.37
C THR A 216 -16.39 -2.35 -22.15
N LEU A 217 -16.96 -2.21 -20.95
CA LEU A 217 -17.84 -1.10 -20.60
C LEU A 217 -17.13 0.26 -20.65
N LEU A 218 -15.88 0.34 -20.19
CA LEU A 218 -15.06 1.55 -20.29
C LEU A 218 -14.82 1.97 -21.74
N LEU A 219 -14.52 0.99 -22.60
CA LEU A 219 -14.31 1.22 -24.03
C LEU A 219 -15.59 1.72 -24.71
N LEU A 220 -16.72 1.05 -24.48
CA LEU A 220 -18.03 1.44 -25.04
C LEU A 220 -18.44 2.84 -24.61
N LEU A 221 -18.13 3.21 -23.38
CA LEU A 221 -18.50 4.50 -22.86
C LEU A 221 -17.51 5.59 -23.25
N GLY A 222 -16.29 5.26 -23.69
CA GLY A 222 -15.36 6.20 -24.32
C GLY A 222 -14.15 6.56 -23.47
N ILE A 223 -13.61 5.62 -22.69
CA ILE A 223 -12.28 5.73 -22.06
C ILE A 223 -11.40 4.68 -22.71
N HIS A 224 -10.61 5.10 -23.71
CA HIS A 224 -9.82 4.19 -24.55
C HIS A 224 -8.31 4.43 -24.48
N SER A 225 -7.86 5.56 -23.92
CA SER A 225 -6.46 5.97 -23.96
C SER A 225 -5.62 5.54 -22.75
N ILE A 226 -6.26 5.05 -21.67
CA ILE A 226 -5.59 4.70 -20.40
C ILE A 226 -5.91 3.25 -20.09
N LYS A 227 -4.87 2.42 -19.93
CA LYS A 227 -5.03 0.99 -19.69
C LYS A 227 -5.35 0.71 -18.24
N ASP A 228 -4.58 1.28 -17.30
CA ASP A 228 -4.82 1.14 -15.87
C ASP A 228 -5.51 2.38 -15.28
N THR A 229 -6.84 2.43 -15.39
CA THR A 229 -7.63 3.58 -14.93
C THR A 229 -7.74 3.67 -13.41
N GLN A 230 -7.52 2.58 -12.68
CA GLN A 230 -7.79 2.44 -11.24
C GLN A 230 -6.54 2.19 -10.41
N CYS A 231 -5.37 2.61 -10.90
CA CYS A 231 -4.15 2.58 -10.10
C CYS A 231 -4.19 3.66 -9.01
N GLY A 232 -3.98 3.27 -7.75
CA GLY A 232 -3.95 4.16 -6.60
C GLY A 232 -2.67 4.98 -6.46
N PHE A 233 -2.08 5.45 -7.55
CA PHE A 233 -0.87 6.26 -7.57
C PHE A 233 -0.94 7.28 -8.73
N LYS A 234 -1.41 8.50 -8.45
CA LYS A 234 -1.73 9.50 -9.48
C LYS A 234 -1.27 10.89 -9.09
N LEU A 235 -0.60 11.57 -10.01
CA LEU A 235 0.00 12.88 -9.82
C LEU A 235 -0.72 13.92 -10.66
N LEU A 236 -1.24 14.98 -10.04
CA LEU A 236 -1.89 16.08 -10.72
C LEU A 236 -1.10 17.36 -10.51
N SER A 237 -1.00 18.20 -11.55
CA SER A 237 -0.61 19.59 -11.32
C SER A 237 -1.70 20.32 -10.55
N ARG A 238 -1.35 21.34 -9.75
CA ARG A 238 -2.31 22.16 -9.00
C ARG A 238 -3.45 22.69 -9.87
N ARG A 239 -3.15 23.20 -11.07
CA ARG A 239 -4.19 23.69 -12.00
C ARG A 239 -5.09 22.58 -12.52
N ALA A 240 -4.54 21.39 -12.78
CA ALA A 240 -5.35 20.25 -13.18
C ALA A 240 -6.30 19.84 -12.04
N ALA A 241 -5.80 19.77 -10.81
CA ALA A 241 -6.63 19.51 -9.63
C ALA A 241 -7.72 20.58 -9.45
N GLN A 242 -7.39 21.87 -9.59
CA GLN A 242 -8.37 22.98 -9.51
C GLN A 242 -9.47 22.86 -10.56
N SER A 243 -9.18 22.32 -11.74
CA SER A 243 -10.16 22.11 -12.80
C SER A 243 -10.98 20.83 -12.64
N ILE A 244 -10.43 19.78 -12.02
CA ILE A 244 -11.07 18.47 -11.96
C ILE A 244 -11.84 18.30 -10.64
N ILE A 245 -11.17 18.50 -9.51
CA ILE A 245 -11.64 18.07 -8.18
C ILE A 245 -12.95 18.73 -7.75
N PRO A 246 -13.22 20.04 -7.97
CA PRO A 246 -14.51 20.63 -7.62
C PRO A 246 -15.70 20.09 -8.40
N ASN A 247 -15.43 19.46 -9.55
CA ASN A 247 -16.47 18.91 -10.43
C ASN A 247 -16.70 17.41 -10.16
N MET A 248 -16.02 16.78 -9.19
CA MET A 248 -16.21 15.37 -8.88
C MET A 248 -17.48 15.14 -8.04
N HIS A 249 -18.28 14.15 -8.42
CA HIS A 249 -19.54 13.82 -7.75
C HIS A 249 -19.51 12.46 -7.05
N VAL A 250 -18.63 11.55 -7.49
CA VAL A 250 -18.63 10.17 -7.01
C VAL A 250 -17.67 9.97 -5.85
N GLU A 251 -18.20 9.51 -4.72
CA GLU A 251 -17.40 9.28 -3.50
C GLU A 251 -16.91 7.83 -3.35
N GLY A 252 -17.36 6.90 -4.19
CA GLY A 252 -17.00 5.47 -4.16
C GLY A 252 -15.74 5.09 -4.95
N PHE A 253 -15.52 3.80 -5.22
CA PHE A 253 -14.32 3.26 -5.88
C PHE A 253 -14.14 3.66 -7.35
N ILE A 254 -15.19 4.11 -8.04
CA ILE A 254 -15.11 4.52 -9.45
C ILE A 254 -14.69 5.99 -9.65
N PHE A 255 -14.41 6.73 -8.57
CA PHE A 255 -14.03 8.15 -8.62
C PHE A 255 -12.87 8.42 -9.60
N ASP A 256 -11.92 7.48 -9.68
CA ASP A 256 -10.79 7.53 -10.59
C ASP A 256 -11.21 7.70 -12.04
N ILE A 257 -12.29 7.05 -12.46
CA ILE A 257 -12.81 7.11 -13.81
C ILE A 257 -13.50 8.46 -14.06
N GLU A 258 -14.29 8.97 -13.11
CA GLU A 258 -14.85 10.32 -13.22
C GLU A 258 -13.76 11.37 -13.38
N MET A 259 -12.69 11.28 -12.58
CA MET A 259 -11.53 12.17 -12.66
C MET A 259 -10.91 12.18 -14.08
N LEU A 260 -10.80 11.01 -14.72
CA LEU A 260 -10.26 10.89 -16.08
C LEU A 260 -11.21 11.41 -17.16
N LEU A 261 -12.52 11.26 -16.97
CA LEU A 261 -13.53 11.86 -17.85
C LEU A 261 -13.45 13.38 -17.80
N LEU A 262 -13.38 13.95 -16.59
CA LEU A 262 -13.24 15.39 -16.38
C LEU A 262 -11.93 15.92 -16.97
N ALA A 263 -10.83 15.17 -16.82
CA ALA A 263 -9.55 15.51 -17.47
C ALA A 263 -9.70 15.53 -18.99
N SER A 264 -10.31 14.50 -19.59
CA SER A 264 -10.54 14.39 -21.02
C SER A 264 -11.42 15.51 -21.57
N TRP A 265 -12.56 15.78 -20.93
CA TRP A 265 -13.49 16.83 -21.35
C TRP A 265 -12.93 18.25 -21.19
N ASN A 266 -12.07 18.48 -20.19
CA ASN A 266 -11.32 19.73 -20.04
C ASN A 266 -10.04 19.78 -20.90
N LYS A 267 -9.78 18.76 -21.72
CA LYS A 267 -8.59 18.65 -22.59
C LYS A 267 -7.27 18.74 -21.82
N ILE A 268 -7.26 18.23 -20.59
CA ILE A 268 -6.08 18.17 -19.75
C ILE A 268 -5.20 17.01 -20.25
N PRO A 269 -3.91 17.25 -20.56
CA PRO A 269 -2.99 16.19 -20.96
C PRO A 269 -2.84 15.14 -19.85
N VAL A 270 -2.92 13.86 -20.23
CA VAL A 270 -2.79 12.72 -19.33
C VAL A 270 -1.74 11.76 -19.87
N ILE A 271 -0.84 11.27 -19.02
CA ILE A 271 0.16 10.26 -19.36
C ILE A 271 0.09 9.07 -18.39
N GLU A 272 0.19 7.87 -18.95
CA GLU A 272 0.27 6.62 -18.20
C GLU A 272 1.75 6.19 -18.07
N VAL A 273 2.18 5.88 -16.84
CA VAL A 273 3.58 5.62 -16.51
C VAL A 273 3.68 4.27 -15.77
N PRO A 274 4.49 3.31 -16.25
CA PRO A 274 4.73 2.05 -15.54
C PRO A 274 5.36 2.30 -14.17
N ILE A 275 4.81 1.71 -13.10
CA ILE A 275 5.33 1.80 -11.72
C ILE A 275 5.58 0.42 -11.12
N ASN A 276 6.45 0.36 -10.11
CA ASN A 276 6.60 -0.80 -9.25
C ASN A 276 5.40 -0.87 -8.29
N TRP A 277 4.73 -2.02 -8.31
CA TRP A 277 3.53 -2.30 -7.56
C TRP A 277 3.60 -3.74 -7.08
N HIS A 278 3.24 -3.96 -5.81
CA HIS A 278 3.19 -5.29 -5.22
C HIS A 278 1.83 -5.52 -4.57
N GLU A 279 1.40 -6.77 -4.51
CA GLU A 279 0.10 -7.11 -3.92
C GLU A 279 0.22 -7.09 -2.38
N VAL A 280 -0.60 -6.25 -1.75
CA VAL A 280 -0.71 -6.18 -0.29
C VAL A 280 -1.98 -6.92 0.13
N PRO A 281 -1.88 -7.95 1.01
CA PRO A 281 -3.04 -8.72 1.42
C PRO A 281 -4.03 -7.87 2.27
N GLY A 282 -5.31 -8.30 2.28
CA GLY A 282 -6.38 -7.63 3.03
C GLY A 282 -7.11 -6.56 2.22
N THR A 283 -7.66 -6.92 1.07
CA THR A 283 -8.49 -6.00 0.28
C THR A 283 -9.79 -5.65 1.01
N LYS A 284 -10.17 -4.37 0.96
CA LYS A 284 -11.43 -3.86 1.50
C LYS A 284 -12.57 -3.87 0.48
N MET A 285 -12.26 -4.24 -0.76
CA MET A 285 -13.21 -4.28 -1.86
C MET A 285 -13.80 -5.69 -1.99
N ASN A 286 -15.13 -5.80 -1.95
CA ASN A 286 -15.83 -7.01 -2.33
C ASN A 286 -15.91 -7.07 -3.86
N LEU A 287 -15.15 -7.99 -4.46
CA LEU A 287 -14.96 -8.07 -5.90
C LEU A 287 -16.26 -8.02 -6.71
N VAL A 288 -17.29 -8.78 -6.34
CA VAL A 288 -18.53 -8.88 -7.13
C VAL A 288 -19.42 -7.65 -6.90
N VAL A 289 -19.71 -7.35 -5.63
CA VAL A 289 -20.64 -6.27 -5.26
C VAL A 289 -20.11 -4.92 -5.74
N ASP A 290 -18.82 -4.65 -5.53
CA ASP A 290 -18.22 -3.39 -5.94
C ASP A 290 -18.10 -3.31 -7.47
N SER A 291 -17.84 -4.40 -8.18
CA SER A 291 -17.84 -4.40 -9.65
C SER A 291 -19.21 -4.02 -10.24
N VAL A 292 -20.30 -4.57 -9.69
CA VAL A 292 -21.66 -4.25 -10.14
C VAL A 292 -22.00 -2.80 -9.82
N LYS A 293 -21.66 -2.33 -8.62
CA LYS A 293 -21.86 -0.94 -8.21
C LYS A 293 -21.11 0.03 -9.13
N MET A 294 -19.83 -0.26 -9.41
CA MET A 294 -19.02 0.53 -10.34
C MET A 294 -19.61 0.54 -11.75
N ALA A 295 -20.10 -0.58 -12.28
CA ALA A 295 -20.74 -0.62 -13.58
C ALA A 295 -22.00 0.26 -13.65
N LYS A 296 -22.85 0.21 -12.62
CA LYS A 296 -24.02 1.08 -12.49
C LYS A 296 -23.61 2.55 -12.42
N ASP A 297 -22.66 2.88 -11.54
CA ASP A 297 -22.20 4.24 -11.33
C ASP A 297 -21.58 4.81 -12.63
N LEU A 298 -20.90 3.99 -13.43
CA LEU A 298 -20.36 4.42 -14.72
C LEU A 298 -21.44 4.87 -15.72
N VAL A 299 -22.55 4.15 -15.79
CA VAL A 299 -23.71 4.52 -16.62
C VAL A 299 -24.34 5.82 -16.13
N VAL A 300 -24.48 5.96 -14.81
CA VAL A 300 -24.99 7.18 -14.16
C VAL A 300 -24.09 8.37 -14.49
N ILE A 301 -22.77 8.28 -14.24
CA ILE A 301 -21.79 9.33 -14.53
C ILE A 301 -21.92 9.80 -15.98
N ARG A 302 -21.86 8.86 -16.93
CA ARG A 302 -21.91 9.19 -18.35
C ARG A 302 -23.21 9.86 -18.74
N THR A 303 -24.34 9.38 -18.22
CA THR A 303 -25.65 9.96 -18.53
C THR A 303 -25.82 11.35 -17.92
N CYS A 304 -25.41 11.54 -16.66
CA CYS A 304 -25.50 12.83 -15.96
C CYS A 304 -24.73 13.94 -16.69
N TYR A 305 -23.50 13.67 -17.13
CA TYR A 305 -22.73 14.64 -17.91
C TYR A 305 -23.25 14.80 -19.34
N ALA A 306 -23.71 13.73 -20.00
CA ALA A 306 -24.22 13.81 -21.38
C ALA A 306 -25.52 14.61 -21.50
N VAL A 307 -26.41 14.49 -20.52
CA VAL A 307 -27.70 15.20 -20.47
C VAL A 307 -27.55 16.59 -19.80
N GLY A 308 -26.43 16.85 -19.12
CA GLY A 308 -26.15 18.13 -18.48
C GLY A 308 -26.76 18.27 -17.08
N PHE A 309 -27.13 17.17 -16.42
CA PHE A 309 -27.45 17.16 -14.99
C PHE A 309 -26.24 17.59 -14.15
N TRP A 310 -25.05 17.18 -14.58
CA TRP A 310 -23.78 17.67 -14.04
C TRP A 310 -23.09 18.52 -15.08
N GLN A 311 -22.63 19.69 -14.65
CA GLN A 311 -21.93 20.63 -15.50
C GLN A 311 -20.43 20.53 -15.23
N VAL A 312 -19.63 20.52 -16.29
CA VAL A 312 -18.18 20.61 -16.18
C VAL A 312 -17.82 22.09 -16.14
N GLY A 313 -17.47 22.61 -14.97
CA GLY A 313 -16.95 23.97 -14.84
C GLY A 313 -15.63 24.09 -15.61
N ARG A 314 -15.62 24.88 -16.71
CA ARG A 314 -14.38 25.18 -17.43
C ARG A 314 -13.56 26.19 -16.63
N PHE A 315 -12.61 25.70 -15.83
CA PHE A 315 -11.63 26.56 -15.17
C PHE A 315 -10.48 26.91 -16.13
N VAL A 316 -10.83 27.56 -17.25
CA VAL A 316 -9.85 28.06 -18.23
C VAL A 316 -10.02 29.57 -18.33
N HIS A 317 -8.96 30.30 -17.97
CA HIS A 317 -8.74 31.73 -18.21
C HIS A 317 -9.39 32.75 -17.24
N ARG A 318 -8.77 32.92 -16.07
CA ARG A 318 -8.69 34.25 -15.40
C ARG A 318 -7.54 34.34 -14.39
N ILE A 319 -6.30 34.12 -14.85
CA ILE A 319 -5.15 34.78 -14.22
C ILE A 319 -4.49 35.57 -15.34
N GLY A 320 -5.13 36.68 -15.69
CA GLY A 320 -4.57 37.72 -16.52
C GLY A 320 -3.72 38.64 -15.65
N THR A 321 -2.51 38.88 -16.12
CA THR A 321 -1.64 40.04 -15.89
C THR A 321 -2.34 41.27 -15.31
N GLY A 322 -1.67 41.91 -14.35
CA GLY A 322 -2.19 43.04 -13.59
C GLY A 322 -2.92 44.12 -14.40
N ALA A 323 -4.04 44.55 -13.85
CA ALA A 323 -4.65 45.84 -14.13
C ALA A 323 -5.14 46.41 -12.80
N THR A 324 -4.51 47.50 -12.39
CA THR A 324 -5.00 48.48 -11.43
C THR A 324 -6.41 48.94 -11.81
N SER A 325 -7.37 48.87 -10.89
CA SER A 325 -8.47 49.82 -10.85
C SER A 325 -9.03 49.92 -9.44
N ASN A 326 -9.15 51.17 -9.01
CA ASN A 326 -9.48 51.65 -7.69
C ASN A 326 -10.85 51.20 -7.17
N GLY A 327 -10.89 51.03 -5.85
CA GLY A 327 -11.73 51.82 -4.92
C GLY A 327 -13.24 51.85 -5.14
N GLU A 328 -13.95 51.22 -4.20
CA GLU A 328 -15.18 51.64 -3.49
C GLU A 328 -15.65 50.37 -2.74
N GLY A 329 -15.82 50.28 -1.42
CA GLY A 329 -16.07 51.28 -0.41
C GLY A 329 -17.39 50.92 0.26
N GLU A 330 -17.40 49.99 1.23
CA GLU A 330 -18.55 49.84 2.12
C GLU A 330 -18.14 49.43 3.54
N ARG A 331 -18.46 50.33 4.47
CA ARG A 331 -18.30 50.24 5.92
C ARG A 331 -19.51 49.51 6.51
N SER A 332 -19.29 48.77 7.60
CA SER A 332 -20.02 48.83 8.88
C SER A 332 -19.67 47.57 9.68
N SER A 333 -19.66 47.50 11.00
CA SER A 333 -19.55 48.45 12.10
C SER A 333 -19.36 47.57 13.35
N SER A 334 -18.37 47.91 14.18
CA SER A 334 -18.12 47.33 15.48
C SER A 334 -19.23 47.63 16.49
N SER A 335 -19.58 46.69 17.36
CA SER A 335 -20.00 47.01 18.73
C SER A 335 -19.69 45.87 19.70
N ASN A 336 -18.68 46.11 20.54
CA ASN A 336 -18.50 45.43 21.82
C ASN A 336 -19.66 45.77 22.77
N LYS A 337 -20.08 44.81 23.60
CA LYS A 337 -20.51 45.09 24.98
C LYS A 337 -20.29 43.90 25.90
N THR A 338 -19.60 44.23 26.98
CA THR A 338 -19.22 43.51 28.19
C THR A 338 -20.40 42.97 29.00
N GLY A 339 -20.15 41.90 29.76
CA GLY A 339 -21.02 41.45 30.85
C GLY A 339 -20.39 40.33 31.67
N GLU A 340 -19.52 40.68 32.61
CA GLU A 340 -19.09 39.81 33.71
C GLU A 340 -20.30 39.35 34.53
N LYS A 341 -20.33 38.07 34.94
CA LYS A 341 -20.89 37.67 36.23
C LYS A 341 -20.18 36.43 36.78
N ARG A 342 -19.54 36.67 37.92
CA ARG A 342 -18.76 35.80 38.79
C ARG A 342 -19.73 35.05 39.72
N VAL A 343 -19.62 33.72 39.83
CA VAL A 343 -20.19 32.95 40.95
C VAL A 343 -19.13 31.99 41.48
N LYS A 344 -19.12 31.89 42.81
CA LYS A 344 -18.04 31.44 43.68
C LYS A 344 -17.86 29.91 43.74
N LYS A 345 -16.62 29.58 44.08
CA LYS A 345 -16.03 28.34 44.60
C LYS A 345 -16.76 27.88 45.88
N ASP A 346 -16.96 26.57 46.04
CA ASP A 346 -16.97 25.90 47.34
C ASP A 346 -16.30 24.53 47.21
N GLU A 347 -15.33 24.32 48.10
CA GLU A 347 -14.54 23.10 48.30
C GLU A 347 -15.28 22.18 49.28
N ASN A 348 -15.22 20.85 49.06
CA ASN A 348 -14.93 19.90 50.14
C ASN A 348 -14.63 18.49 49.61
N HIS A 349 -13.49 17.96 50.03
CA HIS A 349 -13.14 16.53 50.06
C HIS A 349 -13.72 15.90 51.34
N PRO A 350 -13.92 14.57 51.38
CA PRO A 350 -12.94 13.75 52.09
C PRO A 350 -12.57 12.41 51.41
N THR A 351 -11.41 11.95 51.84
CA THR A 351 -10.59 10.78 51.48
C THR A 351 -11.11 9.44 52.01
N HIS A 352 -10.91 8.33 51.27
CA HIS A 352 -9.98 7.19 51.55
C HIS A 352 -10.45 5.81 51.04
N SER A 353 -9.48 5.07 50.46
CA SER A 353 -9.36 3.60 50.29
C SER A 353 -10.28 2.95 49.24
N PHE A 354 -9.80 2.26 48.20
CA PHE A 354 -9.02 1.03 48.25
C PHE A 354 -8.28 0.82 46.92
N VAL A 355 -6.99 0.50 47.04
CA VAL A 355 -6.11 0.12 45.92
C VAL A 355 -6.47 -1.29 45.48
N ARG A 356 -6.86 -1.46 44.21
CA ARG A 356 -6.61 -2.70 43.45
C ARG A 356 -5.69 -2.35 42.30
N LYS A 357 -4.44 -2.82 42.39
CA LYS A 357 -3.49 -2.88 41.26
C LYS A 357 -4.13 -3.70 40.15
N ALA A 358 -4.71 -3.05 39.15
CA ALA A 358 -4.94 -3.66 37.85
C ALA A 358 -3.67 -3.46 37.01
N LYS A 359 -3.07 -4.58 36.60
CA LYS A 359 -1.88 -4.67 35.75
C LYS A 359 -2.09 -3.83 34.48
N ASP A 360 -1.14 -2.93 34.22
CA ASP A 360 -0.96 -2.15 32.99
C ASP A 360 -0.88 -3.09 31.76
N PRO A 361 -1.74 -2.96 30.73
CA PRO A 361 -1.57 -3.65 29.45
C PRO A 361 -0.87 -2.74 28.44
N ARG A 362 0.33 -2.26 28.78
CA ARG A 362 1.34 -1.81 27.82
C ARG A 362 2.49 -2.81 27.83
N ASN A 363 2.52 -3.75 26.88
CA ASN A 363 3.78 -4.17 26.22
C ASN A 363 3.59 -5.24 25.13
N MET A 364 4.13 -4.89 23.94
CA MET A 364 4.68 -5.74 22.86
C MET A 364 3.73 -6.69 22.09
N SER A 365 3.75 -6.60 20.75
CA SER A 365 3.30 -7.71 19.90
C SER A 365 4.16 -8.92 20.27
N SER A 366 3.57 -9.96 20.85
CA SER A 366 4.35 -11.14 21.24
C SER A 366 4.96 -11.76 19.97
N PRO A 367 6.26 -12.12 19.98
CA PRO A 367 6.89 -12.92 18.92
C PRO A 367 6.03 -14.12 18.50
N ARG A 368 5.36 -14.75 19.48
CA ARG A 368 4.36 -15.81 19.27
C ARG A 368 3.25 -15.45 18.27
N ARG A 369 2.68 -14.24 18.33
CA ARG A 369 1.62 -13.84 17.39
C ARG A 369 2.14 -13.69 15.96
N ARG A 370 3.40 -13.29 15.78
CA ARG A 370 4.02 -13.20 14.45
C ARG A 370 4.29 -14.60 13.88
N ILE A 371 4.86 -15.49 14.68
CA ILE A 371 5.10 -16.89 14.32
C ILE A 371 3.78 -17.56 13.89
N GLU A 372 2.74 -17.44 14.71
CA GLU A 372 1.42 -17.99 14.39
C GLU A 372 0.88 -17.46 13.05
N THR A 373 0.99 -16.16 12.81
CA THR A 373 0.49 -15.53 11.58
C THR A 373 1.24 -16.05 10.35
N ASP A 374 2.56 -16.09 10.40
CA ASP A 374 3.38 -16.43 9.24
C ASP A 374 3.32 -17.94 8.93
N VAL A 375 3.27 -18.78 9.96
CA VAL A 375 3.15 -20.24 9.79
C VAL A 375 1.76 -20.61 9.30
N MET A 376 0.71 -19.94 9.78
CA MET A 376 -0.65 -20.14 9.26
C MET A 376 -0.79 -19.69 7.80
N LYS A 377 -0.16 -18.58 7.40
CA LYS A 377 -0.13 -18.17 5.99
C LYS A 377 0.54 -19.24 5.11
N LEU A 378 1.64 -19.81 5.58
CA LEU A 378 2.35 -20.87 4.86
C LEU A 378 1.52 -22.16 4.79
N LEU A 379 0.83 -22.55 5.87
CA LEU A 379 -0.10 -23.70 5.89
C LEU A 379 -1.31 -23.51 4.95
N MET A 380 -1.75 -22.27 4.72
CA MET A 380 -2.86 -21.93 3.81
C MET A 380 -2.40 -21.73 2.36
N SER A 381 -1.11 -21.86 2.07
CA SER A 381 -0.54 -21.69 0.73
C SER A 381 -0.53 -23.01 -0.06
N ASP A 382 -0.03 -22.97 -1.29
CA ASP A 382 0.15 -24.16 -2.14
C ASP A 382 1.34 -25.05 -1.70
N TYR A 383 2.09 -24.67 -0.67
CA TYR A 383 3.21 -25.46 -0.16
C TYR A 383 2.74 -26.59 0.76
N GLU A 384 3.35 -27.76 0.61
CA GLU A 384 3.16 -28.88 1.54
C GLU A 384 4.02 -28.64 2.78
N VAL A 385 3.37 -28.36 3.91
CA VAL A 385 4.03 -28.05 5.19
C VAL A 385 3.75 -29.16 6.20
N THR A 386 4.78 -29.60 6.91
CA THR A 386 4.69 -30.60 7.98
C THR A 386 5.28 -30.03 9.26
N LEU A 387 4.46 -29.80 10.28
CA LEU A 387 4.94 -29.29 11.58
C LEU A 387 5.71 -30.37 12.35
N VAL A 388 6.74 -29.97 13.10
CA VAL A 388 7.46 -30.86 14.02
C VAL A 388 6.81 -30.77 15.40
N ASN A 389 6.38 -31.91 15.97
CA ASN A 389 5.77 -31.98 17.30
C ASN A 389 4.59 -31.01 17.52
N ASP A 390 3.80 -30.72 16.47
CA ASP A 390 2.74 -29.70 16.46
C ASP A 390 3.20 -28.29 16.92
N ASN A 391 4.50 -28.01 16.85
CA ASN A 391 5.08 -26.70 17.14
C ASN A 391 5.19 -25.86 15.86
N MET A 392 4.94 -24.55 15.98
CA MET A 392 5.06 -23.61 14.88
C MET A 392 6.47 -23.02 14.72
N GLN A 393 7.37 -23.26 15.67
CA GLN A 393 8.76 -22.80 15.59
C GLN A 393 9.64 -23.69 14.70
N GLU A 394 9.20 -24.91 14.41
CA GLU A 394 9.99 -25.86 13.64
C GLU A 394 9.07 -26.68 12.74
N PHE A 395 9.37 -26.69 11.44
CA PHE A 395 8.55 -27.38 10.45
C PHE A 395 9.33 -27.63 9.17
N TYR A 396 8.79 -28.54 8.35
CA TYR A 396 9.30 -28.88 7.03
C TYR A 396 8.40 -28.34 5.93
N VAL A 397 8.99 -28.00 4.79
CA VAL A 397 8.29 -27.53 3.59
C VAL A 397 8.80 -28.26 2.37
N ARG A 398 7.90 -28.79 1.54
CA ARG A 398 8.29 -29.33 0.23
C ARG A 398 8.56 -28.20 -0.76
N PHE A 399 9.79 -28.13 -1.25
CA PHE A 399 10.26 -27.10 -2.17
C PHE A 399 10.60 -27.70 -3.53
N LEU A 400 10.07 -27.09 -4.60
CA LEU A 400 10.35 -27.47 -5.98
C LEU A 400 11.42 -26.55 -6.57
N GLY A 401 12.37 -27.14 -7.28
CA GLY A 401 13.42 -26.40 -7.96
C GLY A 401 12.90 -25.32 -8.92
N PRO A 402 13.50 -24.12 -8.94
CA PRO A 402 13.07 -23.04 -9.83
C PRO A 402 13.22 -23.43 -11.30
N LYS A 403 12.21 -23.05 -12.11
CA LYS A 403 12.28 -23.17 -13.57
C LYS A 403 13.45 -22.34 -14.13
N ASP A 404 13.98 -22.76 -15.27
CA ASP A 404 15.12 -22.11 -15.94
C ASP A 404 16.44 -22.15 -15.15
N THR A 405 16.57 -23.09 -14.21
CA THR A 405 17.82 -23.36 -13.48
C THR A 405 18.19 -24.84 -13.63
N PRO A 406 19.46 -25.24 -13.39
CA PRO A 406 19.84 -26.66 -13.38
C PRO A 406 19.14 -27.47 -12.26
N PHE A 407 18.42 -26.80 -11.35
CA PHE A 407 17.66 -27.39 -10.24
C PHE A 407 16.20 -27.73 -10.60
N ALA A 408 15.70 -27.34 -11.78
CA ALA A 408 14.25 -27.28 -12.11
C ALA A 408 13.43 -28.57 -11.91
N THR A 409 14.06 -29.74 -11.92
CA THR A 409 13.39 -31.05 -11.73
C THR A 409 13.53 -31.59 -10.32
N GLY A 410 14.27 -30.90 -9.45
CA GLY A 410 14.52 -31.32 -8.08
C GLY A 410 13.38 -31.02 -7.14
N ILE A 411 13.19 -31.93 -6.19
CA ILE A 411 12.26 -31.85 -5.08
C ILE A 411 13.07 -31.95 -3.80
N TRP A 412 12.93 -30.96 -2.93
CA TRP A 412 13.59 -30.95 -1.64
C TRP A 412 12.60 -30.85 -0.50
N LYS A 413 12.97 -31.47 0.62
CA LYS A 413 12.35 -31.21 1.91
C LYS A 413 13.23 -30.19 2.63
N VAL A 414 12.67 -29.01 2.89
CA VAL A 414 13.38 -27.90 3.52
C VAL A 414 12.93 -27.78 4.97
N HIS A 415 13.88 -27.86 5.89
CA HIS A 415 13.70 -27.60 7.31
C HIS A 415 13.76 -26.09 7.58
N VAL A 416 12.84 -25.63 8.40
CA VAL A 416 12.77 -24.23 8.86
C VAL A 416 12.68 -24.22 10.37
N GLU A 417 13.59 -23.47 10.98
CA GLU A 417 13.59 -23.20 12.42
C GLU A 417 13.48 -21.69 12.68
N LEU A 418 12.50 -21.29 13.49
CA LEU A 418 12.24 -19.91 13.86
C LEU A 418 12.85 -19.63 15.23
N PRO A 419 13.81 -18.69 15.36
CA PRO A 419 14.38 -18.36 16.65
C PRO A 419 13.37 -17.61 17.53
N ASP A 420 13.58 -17.63 18.86
CA ASP A 420 12.75 -16.88 19.81
C ASP A 420 12.59 -15.39 19.51
N GLN A 421 13.60 -14.79 18.86
CA GLN A 421 13.62 -13.38 18.48
C GLN A 421 13.01 -13.12 17.08
N TYR A 422 12.41 -14.13 16.45
CA TYR A 422 11.69 -13.97 15.20
C TYR A 422 10.56 -12.91 15.35
N PRO A 423 10.38 -11.98 14.38
CA PRO A 423 11.00 -11.92 13.05
C PRO A 423 12.28 -11.05 12.99
N TYR A 424 12.76 -10.54 14.12
CA TYR A 424 13.94 -9.65 14.18
C TYR A 424 15.25 -10.39 13.91
N LYS A 425 15.31 -11.68 14.26
CA LYS A 425 16.30 -12.62 13.72
C LYS A 425 15.68 -13.43 12.58
N SER A 426 16.49 -13.67 11.56
CA SER A 426 16.12 -14.51 10.43
C SER A 426 15.89 -15.96 10.86
N PRO A 427 15.05 -16.70 10.13
CA PRO A 427 14.93 -18.14 10.33
C PRO A 427 16.16 -18.89 9.83
N SER A 428 16.43 -20.04 10.43
CA SER A 428 17.42 -20.99 9.93
C SER A 428 16.77 -21.87 8.86
N ILE A 429 17.46 -22.07 7.73
CA ILE A 429 16.95 -22.83 6.59
C ILE A 429 17.94 -23.95 6.24
N GLY A 430 17.45 -25.17 6.11
CA GLY A 430 18.26 -26.34 5.76
C GLY A 430 17.58 -27.26 4.73
N PHE A 431 18.36 -27.80 3.80
CA PHE A 431 17.92 -28.82 2.84
C PHE A 431 18.14 -30.21 3.40
N MET A 432 17.08 -30.98 3.61
CA MET A 432 17.19 -32.31 4.26
C MET A 432 17.77 -33.38 3.35
N ASN A 433 17.41 -33.34 2.07
CA ASN A 433 18.04 -34.16 1.05
C ASN A 433 19.08 -33.34 0.28
N LYS A 434 20.15 -34.00 -0.20
CA LYS A 434 21.36 -33.33 -0.68
C LYS A 434 21.12 -32.34 -1.82
N ILE A 435 21.88 -31.25 -1.79
CA ILE A 435 21.92 -30.23 -2.84
C ILE A 435 23.37 -29.76 -3.07
N PHE A 436 23.76 -29.57 -4.34
CA PHE A 436 25.10 -29.10 -4.70
C PHE A 436 25.09 -27.61 -5.04
N HIS A 437 25.42 -26.75 -4.08
CA HIS A 437 25.31 -25.29 -4.23
C HIS A 437 26.41 -24.54 -3.45
N PRO A 438 27.03 -23.48 -4.01
CA PRO A 438 28.10 -22.72 -3.36
C PRO A 438 27.79 -22.21 -1.94
N ASN A 439 26.57 -21.73 -1.68
CA ASN A 439 26.18 -21.14 -0.39
C ASN A 439 25.37 -22.08 0.52
N ILE A 440 25.40 -23.39 0.25
CA ILE A 440 24.74 -24.41 1.08
C ILE A 440 25.80 -25.41 1.52
N ASP A 441 25.82 -25.74 2.81
CA ASP A 441 26.72 -26.75 3.35
C ASP A 441 26.37 -28.15 2.80
N GLU A 442 27.37 -28.91 2.37
CA GLU A 442 27.14 -30.22 1.73
C GLU A 442 26.76 -31.32 2.73
N LEU A 443 27.18 -31.20 3.99
CA LEU A 443 26.95 -32.21 5.02
C LEU A 443 25.63 -31.97 5.74
N SER A 444 25.38 -30.74 6.18
CA SER A 444 24.19 -30.37 6.95
C SER A 444 23.04 -29.86 6.09
N GLY A 445 23.30 -29.46 4.84
CA GLY A 445 22.30 -28.82 3.98
C GLY A 445 21.91 -27.39 4.42
N SER A 446 22.59 -26.83 5.42
CA SER A 446 22.28 -25.50 5.96
C SER A 446 22.63 -24.40 4.95
N VAL A 447 21.71 -23.47 4.75
CA VAL A 447 21.93 -22.27 3.94
C VAL A 447 22.75 -21.28 4.75
N CYS A 448 23.74 -20.66 4.11
CA CYS A 448 24.61 -19.65 4.75
C CYS A 448 23.79 -18.53 5.41
N LEU A 449 23.98 -18.34 6.71
CA LEU A 449 23.25 -17.36 7.51
C LEU A 449 23.48 -15.93 7.02
N ASP A 450 24.68 -15.59 6.54
CA ASP A 450 24.98 -14.26 6.02
C ASP A 450 24.21 -13.96 4.73
N VAL A 451 24.02 -14.96 3.87
CA VAL A 451 23.21 -14.82 2.65
C VAL A 451 21.73 -14.63 2.98
N ILE A 452 21.22 -15.35 3.99
CA ILE A 452 19.87 -15.13 4.51
C ILE A 452 19.76 -13.71 5.09
N ASN A 453 20.69 -13.29 5.95
CA ASN A 453 20.65 -12.00 6.64
C ASN A 453 20.76 -10.78 5.72
N GLN A 454 21.45 -10.91 4.58
CA GLN A 454 21.52 -9.85 3.57
C GLN A 454 20.16 -9.58 2.92
N THR A 455 19.30 -10.59 2.84
CA THR A 455 17.99 -10.51 2.19
C THR A 455 16.85 -10.44 3.20
N TRP A 456 17.02 -10.95 4.42
CA TRP A 456 15.95 -11.03 5.41
C TRP A 456 15.59 -9.64 5.97
N SER A 457 14.29 -9.40 6.07
CA SER A 457 13.73 -8.25 6.79
C SER A 457 12.61 -8.74 7.70
N PRO A 458 12.50 -8.23 8.94
CA PRO A 458 11.37 -8.55 9.83
C PRO A 458 9.99 -8.19 9.24
N MET A 459 9.99 -7.39 8.17
CA MET A 459 8.81 -7.00 7.41
C MET A 459 8.39 -8.03 6.34
N PHE A 460 9.25 -8.98 6.00
CA PHE A 460 8.95 -10.01 5.00
C PHE A 460 8.15 -11.15 5.61
N ASP A 461 7.12 -11.57 4.89
CA ASP A 461 6.37 -12.77 5.24
C ASP A 461 7.24 -14.02 5.00
N MET A 462 7.11 -15.02 5.85
CA MET A 462 7.88 -16.26 5.76
C MET A 462 7.75 -16.98 4.42
N ILE A 463 6.60 -16.85 3.74
CA ILE A 463 6.38 -17.41 2.40
C ILE A 463 7.39 -16.88 1.37
N ASN A 464 7.93 -15.66 1.56
CA ASN A 464 8.93 -15.07 0.68
C ASN A 464 10.24 -15.88 0.66
N ILE A 465 10.50 -16.69 1.67
CA ILE A 465 11.66 -17.60 1.69
C ILE A 465 11.58 -18.57 0.50
N PHE A 466 10.39 -19.11 0.26
CA PHE A 466 10.15 -20.11 -0.78
C PHE A 466 9.79 -19.49 -2.13
N GLU A 467 9.10 -18.33 -2.14
CA GLU A 467 8.71 -17.67 -3.39
C GLU A 467 9.82 -16.81 -4.01
N VAL A 468 10.71 -16.26 -3.19
CA VAL A 468 11.71 -15.27 -3.63
C VAL A 468 13.12 -15.70 -3.24
N PHE A 469 13.42 -15.86 -1.96
CA PHE A 469 14.80 -16.03 -1.49
C PHE A 469 15.47 -17.30 -2.04
N LEU A 470 14.91 -18.49 -1.79
CA LEU A 470 15.49 -19.74 -2.27
C LEU A 470 15.56 -19.80 -3.82
N PRO A 471 14.52 -19.38 -4.57
CA PRO A 471 14.62 -19.29 -6.02
C PRO A 471 15.72 -18.35 -6.52
N GLN A 472 15.90 -17.19 -5.89
CA GLN A 472 16.97 -16.26 -6.26
C GLN A 472 18.34 -16.82 -5.91
N LEU A 473 18.48 -17.47 -4.75
CA LEU A 473 19.71 -18.11 -4.32
C LEU A 473 20.16 -19.16 -5.32
N LEU A 474 19.26 -20.08 -5.72
CA LEU A 474 19.58 -21.15 -6.67
C LEU A 474 19.82 -20.65 -8.10
N ARG A 475 19.25 -19.49 -8.46
CA ARG A 475 19.45 -18.88 -9.78
C ARG A 475 20.74 -18.08 -9.87
N TYR A 476 21.14 -17.41 -8.79
CA TYR A 476 22.31 -16.56 -8.73
C TYR A 476 23.17 -16.90 -7.50
N PRO A 477 23.89 -18.04 -7.53
CA PRO A 477 24.79 -18.40 -6.43
C PRO A 477 25.88 -17.36 -6.23
N ASN A 478 26.32 -17.17 -4.99
CA ASN A 478 27.44 -16.31 -4.65
C ASN A 478 28.72 -17.14 -4.44
N PRO A 479 29.65 -17.22 -5.42
CA PRO A 479 30.88 -18.01 -5.27
C PRO A 479 31.98 -17.28 -4.49
N THR A 480 31.82 -16.00 -4.12
CA THR A 480 32.90 -15.24 -3.47
C THR A 480 33.04 -15.55 -1.98
N ASP A 481 31.98 -16.05 -1.36
CA ASP A 481 31.94 -16.46 0.04
C ASP A 481 31.14 -17.77 0.21
N PRO A 482 31.72 -18.92 -0.19
CA PRO A 482 31.00 -20.18 -0.26
C PRO A 482 31.11 -21.02 1.01
N LEU A 483 30.03 -21.75 1.32
CA LEU A 483 30.07 -22.89 2.25
C LEU A 483 30.58 -24.16 1.55
N ASN A 484 30.21 -24.36 0.28
CA ASN A 484 30.73 -25.44 -0.55
C ASN A 484 31.80 -24.90 -1.51
N GLY A 485 33.07 -25.00 -1.08
CA GLY A 485 34.21 -24.54 -1.86
C GLY A 485 34.41 -25.29 -3.18
N GLU A 486 34.00 -26.56 -3.28
CA GLU A 486 34.06 -27.34 -4.53
C GLU A 486 33.05 -26.80 -5.55
N ALA A 487 31.80 -26.59 -5.12
CA ALA A 487 30.74 -26.02 -5.95
C ALA A 487 31.11 -24.61 -6.45
N ALA A 488 31.68 -23.78 -5.58
CA ALA A 488 32.13 -22.44 -5.95
C ALA A 488 33.29 -22.47 -6.95
N ALA A 489 34.32 -23.28 -6.70
CA ALA A 489 35.46 -23.40 -7.60
C ALA A 489 35.04 -23.94 -8.98
N LEU A 490 34.13 -24.91 -9.02
CA LEU A 490 33.60 -25.48 -10.25
C LEU A 490 32.75 -24.45 -11.02
N LEU A 491 31.87 -23.72 -10.33
CA LEU A 491 31.07 -22.64 -10.93
C LEU A 491 31.95 -21.54 -11.54
N MET A 492 33.03 -21.15 -10.87
CA MET A 492 33.93 -20.09 -11.34
C MET A 492 34.81 -20.52 -12.52
N ARG A 493 35.27 -21.78 -12.55
CA ARG A 493 36.18 -22.29 -13.58
C ARG A 493 35.46 -22.81 -14.81
N GLU A 494 34.41 -23.61 -14.60
CA GLU A 494 33.72 -24.35 -15.65
C GLU A 494 32.19 -24.37 -15.40
N PRO A 495 31.47 -23.27 -15.71
CA PRO A 495 30.03 -23.15 -15.45
C PRO A 495 29.18 -24.27 -16.06
N THR A 496 29.55 -24.74 -17.26
CA THR A 496 28.84 -25.85 -17.93
C THR A 496 29.03 -27.18 -17.22
N ALA A 497 30.22 -27.43 -16.65
CA ALA A 497 30.48 -28.63 -15.84
C ALA A 497 29.76 -28.55 -14.49
N TYR A 498 29.68 -27.35 -13.89
CA TYR A 498 28.86 -27.11 -12.71
C TYR A 498 27.39 -27.45 -12.97
N GLU A 499 26.79 -26.94 -14.04
CA GLU A 499 25.39 -27.25 -14.38
C GLU A 499 25.17 -28.75 -14.59
N ALA A 500 26.11 -29.44 -15.27
CA ALA A 500 26.01 -30.88 -15.47
C ALA A 500 26.07 -31.66 -14.14
N LYS A 501 26.99 -31.27 -13.23
CA LYS A 501 27.10 -31.87 -11.90
C LYS A 501 25.86 -31.61 -11.05
N VAL A 502 25.29 -30.40 -11.10
CA VAL A 502 24.02 -30.09 -10.42
C VAL A 502 22.88 -30.97 -10.92
N ARG A 503 22.73 -31.14 -12.25
CA ARG A 503 21.68 -31.99 -12.81
C ARG A 503 21.83 -33.46 -12.42
N ASP A 504 23.06 -33.97 -12.36
CA ASP A 504 23.34 -35.32 -11.85
C ASP A 504 22.98 -35.45 -10.36
N TYR A 505 23.34 -34.47 -9.53
CA TYR A 505 22.95 -34.43 -8.12
C TYR A 505 21.43 -34.39 -7.94
N VAL A 506 20.73 -33.56 -8.72
CA VAL A 506 19.27 -33.45 -8.69
C VAL A 506 18.62 -34.81 -9.01
N THR A 507 19.12 -35.49 -10.05
CA THR A 507 18.59 -36.80 -10.47
C THR A 507 18.80 -37.87 -9.40
N ARG A 508 19.90 -37.81 -8.64
CA ARG A 508 20.25 -38.81 -7.62
C ARG A 508 19.64 -38.56 -6.25
N TYR A 509 19.55 -37.30 -5.84
CA TYR A 509 19.29 -36.93 -4.44
C TYR A 509 18.07 -36.02 -4.24
N ALA A 510 17.53 -35.43 -5.31
CA ALA A 510 16.38 -34.53 -5.24
C ALA A 510 15.12 -35.13 -5.89
N THR A 511 14.88 -36.42 -5.68
CA THR A 511 13.63 -37.07 -6.09
C THR A 511 12.57 -36.96 -4.99
N LYS A 512 11.31 -37.24 -5.34
CA LYS A 512 10.21 -37.24 -4.36
C LYS A 512 10.49 -38.25 -3.24
N GLU A 513 10.95 -39.44 -3.59
CA GLU A 513 11.27 -40.52 -2.66
C GLU A 513 12.41 -40.12 -1.71
N ALA A 514 13.44 -39.45 -2.22
CA ALA A 514 14.54 -38.95 -1.40
C ALA A 514 14.08 -37.84 -0.42
N ALA A 515 13.19 -36.95 -0.86
CA ALA A 515 12.61 -35.92 0.00
C ALA A 515 11.69 -36.51 1.09
N ASP A 516 10.96 -37.58 0.78
CA ASP A 516 10.07 -38.26 1.72
C ASP A 516 10.88 -39.08 2.76
N ALA A 517 11.95 -39.74 2.32
CA ALA A 517 12.83 -40.55 3.19
C ALA A 517 13.69 -39.72 4.15
N ALA A 518 13.96 -38.44 3.85
CA ALA A 518 14.84 -37.57 4.64
C ALA A 518 14.32 -37.24 6.07
N THR A 519 13.16 -37.76 6.46
CA THR A 519 12.59 -37.63 7.81
C THR A 519 12.91 -38.78 8.75
N GLU A 520 13.21 -39.97 8.23
CA GLU A 520 13.35 -41.19 9.05
C GLU A 520 14.73 -41.27 9.73
N ASP A 521 15.74 -40.57 9.21
CA ASP A 521 17.12 -40.63 9.71
C ASP A 521 17.41 -39.63 10.86
N SER A 522 16.53 -38.67 11.16
CA SER A 522 16.76 -37.68 12.23
C SER A 522 16.25 -38.12 13.60
N GLU A 523 15.31 -39.06 13.69
CA GLU A 523 14.81 -39.56 14.98
C GLU A 523 15.77 -40.56 15.67
N SER A 524 16.86 -40.98 15.01
CA SER A 524 17.81 -41.96 15.56
C SER A 524 19.09 -41.41 16.17
N ASN A 525 19.30 -40.08 16.19
CA ASN A 525 20.57 -39.47 16.62
C ASN A 525 20.51 -38.69 17.94
N ASP A 526 19.40 -38.75 18.69
CA ASP A 526 19.22 -38.06 19.98
C ASP A 526 19.93 -38.72 21.18
N ASP A 527 20.93 -39.58 20.94
CA ASP A 527 21.60 -40.33 22.00
C ASP A 527 23.13 -40.28 21.89
N MET A 528 23.72 -39.08 21.84
CA MET A 528 25.10 -38.81 22.30
C MET A 528 25.44 -37.31 22.31
N SER A 529 25.19 -36.63 23.45
CA SER A 529 26.21 -35.81 24.15
C SER A 529 25.60 -35.06 25.35
N SER A 530 25.49 -35.77 26.48
CA SER A 530 25.43 -35.14 27.81
C SER A 530 26.83 -35.21 28.42
N VAL A 531 27.64 -34.14 28.28
CA VAL A 531 28.77 -33.84 29.17
C VAL A 531 29.04 -32.33 29.15
N GLY A 532 28.90 -31.68 30.32
CA GLY A 532 29.79 -30.57 30.70
C GLY A 532 29.19 -29.17 30.75
N SER A 533 28.28 -28.90 31.70
CA SER A 533 28.09 -27.55 32.23
C SER A 533 29.32 -27.16 33.05
N PHE A 534 29.97 -26.04 32.71
CA PHE A 534 30.80 -25.31 33.66
C PHE A 534 30.27 -23.88 33.78
N SER A 535 29.80 -23.57 34.98
CA SER A 535 29.36 -22.26 35.45
C SER A 535 30.58 -21.38 35.77
N GLU A 536 30.62 -20.16 35.23
CA GLU A 536 31.52 -19.10 35.67
C GLU A 536 30.87 -18.31 36.81
N ASP A 537 31.23 -18.64 38.04
CA ASP A 537 31.13 -17.76 39.20
C ASP A 537 32.08 -18.32 40.26
N GLU A 538 33.35 -17.89 40.23
CA GLU A 538 34.26 -17.76 41.39
C GLU A 538 35.70 -17.51 40.91
N ALA A 539 36.13 -16.24 40.89
CA ALA A 539 37.54 -15.88 41.08
C ALA A 539 37.66 -14.39 41.40
N LYS A 540 37.43 -14.04 42.66
CA LYS A 540 38.09 -12.89 43.29
C LYS A 540 39.17 -13.41 44.24
N ASP A 541 40.38 -12.93 43.98
CA ASP A 541 41.50 -12.69 44.89
C ASP A 541 42.10 -13.87 45.66
N MET A 542 43.31 -14.28 45.27
CA MET A 542 44.48 -14.24 46.15
C MET A 542 45.80 -14.35 45.38
N GLU A 543 46.59 -13.27 45.52
CA GLU A 543 48.06 -13.12 45.54
C GLU A 543 48.95 -14.30 45.10
N LEU A 544 49.85 -14.01 44.14
CA LEU A 544 51.30 -13.89 44.37
C LEU A 544 52.01 -13.16 43.22
#